data_AF-A0A975BBL7-F1
#
_entry.id   AF-A0A975BBL7-F1
#
_cell.length_a   1.000
_cell.length_b   1.000
_cell.length_c   1.000
_cell.angle_alpha   90.00
_cell.angle_beta   90.00
_cell.angle_gamma   90.00
#
_symmetry.space_group_name_H-M   'P 1'
#
loop_
_entity.id
_entity.type
_entity.pdbx_description
1 polymer ?
#
loop_
_entity_poly.entity_id
_entity_poly.type
_entity_poly.pdbx_seq_one_letter_code
_entity_poly.pdbx_strand_id
1 'polypeptide(L)' 'MTENDNPPVGLILCTDKNDTKVKYATGGLENQLFVSKYLTVLPSEQELEQFVRADRERIETNFKNM' A
#
# COMPACT_ATOMS: atom_id res chain seq x y z
N MET A 1 10.91 19.43 5.60
CA MET A 1 11.40 18.22 6.29
C MET A 1 12.45 18.70 7.29
N THR A 2 12.25 18.38 8.56
CA THR A 2 13.27 18.62 9.60
C THR A 2 14.35 17.55 9.51
N GLU A 3 15.54 17.79 10.09
CA GLU A 3 16.67 16.84 10.02
C GLU A 3 16.36 15.44 10.60
N ASN A 4 15.30 15.31 11.40
CA ASN A 4 14.87 14.05 11.99
C ASN A 4 13.68 13.39 11.25
N ASP A 5 13.20 13.97 10.14
CA ASP A 5 12.12 13.37 9.38
C ASP A 5 12.62 12.18 8.57
N ASN A 6 11.90 11.07 8.74
CA ASN A 6 11.99 9.88 7.93
C ASN A 6 11.64 10.22 6.45
N PRO A 7 12.42 9.78 5.45
CA PRO A 7 12.12 10.05 4.04
C PRO A 7 10.76 9.43 3.64
N PRO A 8 9.98 10.07 2.74
CA PRO A 8 8.66 9.59 2.37
C PRO A 8 8.73 8.24 1.66
N VAL A 9 7.76 7.36 1.93
CA VAL A 9 7.58 6.09 1.24
C VAL A 9 6.33 6.18 0.36
N GLY A 10 6.46 5.87 -0.93
CA GLY A 10 5.33 5.80 -1.84
C GLY A 10 4.65 4.44 -1.80
N LEU A 11 3.33 4.42 -1.91
CA LEU A 11 2.53 3.20 -2.08
C LEU A 11 1.81 3.25 -3.42
N ILE A 12 1.98 2.21 -4.24
CA ILE A 12 1.28 2.08 -5.51
C ILE A 12 0.23 0.98 -5.36
N LEU A 13 -1.03 1.38 -5.50
CA LEU A 13 -2.20 0.51 -5.48
C LEU A 13 -2.73 0.40 -6.90
N CYS A 14 -2.70 -0.80 -7.48
CA CYS A 14 -3.28 -1.07 -8.78
C CYS A 14 -4.47 -2.01 -8.63
N THR A 15 -5.66 -1.53 -8.99
CA THR A 15 -6.87 -2.35 -9.07
C THR A 15 -7.26 -2.52 -10.54
N ASP A 16 -7.07 -3.71 -11.09
CA ASP A 16 -7.63 -4.11 -12.39
C ASP A 16 -8.93 -4.90 -12.15
N LYS A 17 -9.73 -5.10 -13.20
CA LYS A 17 -11.05 -5.75 -13.12
C LYS A 17 -11.02 -7.07 -12.36
N ASN A 18 -9.92 -7.83 -12.46
CA ASN A 18 -9.78 -9.18 -11.90
C ASN A 18 -8.57 -9.35 -10.94
N ASP A 19 -7.73 -8.33 -10.74
CA ASP A 19 -6.49 -8.48 -9.99
C ASP A 19 -6.20 -7.20 -9.18
N THR A 20 -6.04 -7.33 -7.86
CA THR A 20 -5.63 -6.24 -6.97
C THR A 20 -4.19 -6.51 -6.57
N LYS A 21 -3.28 -5.63 -6.99
CA LYS A 21 -1.87 -5.73 -6.63
C LYS A 21 -1.43 -4.50 -5.86
N VAL A 22 -0.71 -4.76 -4.78
CA VAL A 22 -0.10 -3.71 -3.97
C VAL A 22 1.40 -3.83 -4.03
N LYS A 23 2.08 -2.71 -4.33
CA LYS A 23 3.54 -2.65 -4.29
C LYS A 23 4.01 -1.40 -3.57
N TYR A 24 4.98 -1.56 -2.69
CA TYR A 24 5.68 -0.43 -2.11
C TYR A 24 6.65 0.17 -3.13
N ALA A 25 6.48 1.46 -3.43
CA ALA A 25 7.41 2.24 -4.24
C ALA A 25 8.38 2.95 -3.31
N THR A 26 9.51 2.32 -3.05
CA THR A 26 10.62 2.88 -2.26
C THR A 26 11.47 3.86 -3.06
N GLY A 27 10.86 4.58 -4.02
CA GLY A 27 11.48 5.33 -5.11
C GLY A 27 12.88 5.89 -4.79
N GLY A 28 13.92 5.24 -5.32
CA GLY A 28 15.29 5.73 -5.21
C GLY A 28 15.88 5.75 -3.80
N LEU A 29 15.28 5.06 -2.81
CA LEU A 29 15.87 4.89 -1.48
C LEU A 29 17.12 3.99 -1.60
N GLU A 30 18.27 4.61 -1.85
CA GLU A 30 19.57 3.94 -1.98
C GLU A 30 20.00 3.21 -0.69
N ASN A 31 19.37 3.52 0.44
CA ASN A 31 19.76 3.00 1.73
C ASN A 31 18.88 1.80 2.16
N GLN A 32 19.44 0.59 2.03
CA GLN A 32 18.82 -0.67 2.45
C GLN A 32 18.36 -0.67 3.92
N LEU A 33 19.07 0.04 4.82
CA LEU A 33 18.71 0.10 6.24
C LEU A 33 17.39 0.86 6.46
N PHE A 34 17.13 1.92 5.69
CA PHE A 34 15.88 2.66 5.77
C PHE A 34 14.72 1.83 5.24
N VAL A 35 14.91 1.16 4.09
CA VAL A 35 13.90 0.26 3.52
C VAL A 35 13.54 -0.85 4.52
N SER A 36 14.53 -1.46 5.18
CA SER A 36 14.31 -2.48 6.21
C SER A 36 13.51 -1.95 7.41
N LYS A 37 13.77 -0.72 7.87
CA LYS A 37 13.05 -0.11 8.99
C LYS A 37 11.56 0.08 8.66
N TYR A 38 11.25 0.54 7.45
CA TYR A 38 9.87 0.70 7.01
C TYR A 38 9.16 -0.64 6.83
N LEU A 39 9.78 -1.61 6.16
CA LEU A 39 9.18 -2.93 5.95
C LEU A 39 8.89 -3.67 7.27
N THR A 40 9.58 -3.34 8.36
CA THR A 40 9.34 -3.95 9.68
C THR A 40 8.05 -3.44 10.35
N VAL A 41 7.63 -2.21 10.04
CA VAL A 41 6.47 -1.55 10.70
C VAL A 41 5.28 -1.35 9.77
N LEU A 42 5.47 -1.50 8.47
CA LEU A 42 4.42 -1.40 7.47
C LEU A 42 3.68 -2.73 7.32
N PRO A 43 2.37 -2.70 7.01
CA PRO A 43 1.63 -3.91 6.65
C PRO A 43 2.27 -4.60 5.45
N SER A 44 2.12 -5.91 5.36
CA SER A 44 2.52 -6.68 4.18
C SER A 44 1.70 -6.27 2.95
N GLU A 45 2.26 -6.51 1.76
CA GLU A 45 1.52 -6.31 0.49
C GLU A 45 0.21 -7.12 0.47
N GLN A 46 0.22 -8.33 1.04
CA GLN A 46 -0.97 -9.19 1.13
C GLN A 46 -2.06 -8.60 2.03
N GLU A 47 -1.71 -8.03 3.17
CA GLU A 47 -2.67 -7.36 4.06
C GLU A 47 -3.31 -6.16 3.37
N LEU A 48 -2.51 -5.38 2.63
CA LEU A 48 -3.03 -4.26 1.85
C LEU A 48 -3.90 -4.71 0.68
N GLU A 49 -3.54 -5.79 -0.03
CA GLU A 49 -4.36 -6.37 -1.08
C GLU A 49 -5.72 -6.83 -0.54
N GLN A 50 -5.74 -7.51 0.61
CA GLN A 50 -6.98 -7.92 1.26
C GLN A 50 -7.83 -6.73 1.70
N PHE A 51 -7.20 -5.69 2.27
CA PHE A 51 -7.88 -4.47 2.67
C PHE A 51 -8.56 -3.79 1.47
N VAL A 52 -7.82 -3.59 0.38
CA VAL A 52 -8.35 -2.95 -0.84
C VAL A 52 -9.46 -3.79 -1.48
N ARG A 53 -9.29 -5.12 -1.52
CA ARG A 53 -10.32 -6.05 -2.03
C ARG A 53 -11.60 -5.97 -1.19
N ALA A 54 -11.49 -5.99 0.14
CA ALA A 54 -12.64 -5.94 1.04
C ALA A 54 -13.40 -4.60 0.90
N ASP A 55 -12.69 -3.47 0.83
CA ASP A 55 -13.34 -2.17 0.67
C ASP A 55 -14.02 -2.05 -0.70
N ARG A 56 -13.41 -2.60 -1.77
CA ARG A 56 -14.04 -2.68 -3.09
C ARG A 56 -15.33 -3.49 -3.07
N GLU A 57 -15.33 -4.70 -2.49
CA GLU A 57 -16.52 -5.55 -2.36
C GLU A 57 -17.64 -4.84 -1.59
N ARG A 58 -17.28 -4.11 -0.53
CA ARG A 58 -18.22 -3.33 0.29
C ARG A 58 -18.85 -2.20 -0.53
N ILE A 59 -18.05 -1.47 -1.29
CA ILE A 59 -18.52 -0.39 -2.18
C ILE A 59 -19.44 -0.95 -3.27
N GLU A 60 -19.03 -2.02 -3.96
CA GLU A 60 -19.83 -2.67 -5.01
C GLU A 60 -21.16 -3.22 -4.47
N THR A 61 -21.16 -3.79 -3.27
CA THR A 61 -22.37 -4.29 -2.60
C THR A 61 -23.31 -3.14 -2.25
N ASN A 62 -22.78 -2.03 -1.73
CA ASN A 62 -23.59 -0.85 -1.41
C ASN A 62 -24.24 -0.25 -2.66
N PHE A 63 -23.54 -0.23 -3.80
CA PHE A 63 -24.12 0.25 -5.07
C PHE A 63 -25.20 -0.68 -5.63
N LYS A 64 -25.11 -2.00 -5.42
CA LYS A 64 -26.14 -2.97 -5.86
C LYS A 64 -27.40 -2.94 -5.02
N ASN A 65 -27.30 -2.44 -3.79
CA ASN A 65 -28.42 -2.37 -2.84
C ASN A 65 -29.15 -1.00 -2.87
N MET A 66 -28.75 -0.10 -3.75
CA MET A 66 -29.46 1.15 -4.09
C MET A 66 -30.30 0.95 -5.35
#